data_AF-W9WX50-F1
#
_entry.id   AF-W9WX50-F1
#
_cell.length_a   1.000
_cell.length_b   1.000
_cell.length_c   1.000
_cell.angle_alpha   90.00
_cell.angle_beta   90.00
_cell.angle_gamma   90.00
#
_symmetry.space_group_name_H-M   'P 1'
#
loop_
_entity.id
_entity.type
_entity.pdbx_description
1 polymer ?
#
loop_
_entity_poly.entity_id
_entity_poly.type
_entity_poly.pdbx_seq_one_letter_code
_entity_poly.pdbx_strand_id
1 'polypeptide(L)'
;MHPLISVTSPERQFYIFERMNEQAIHLTRRGEYKDAEILTRRLLRLSERLLGRTHRVTLTSMNNLATLLSRQGMYEEGEALHRSELQLSLEILGEGHFETWTSFTNLAIILMDQAKYQEAKVLVTRVLRLKSTALGEDDPSTILSSQLLERIIASEAQSK
;
A
#
# COMPACT_ATOMS: atom_id res chain seq x y z
N MET A 1 -38.94 -18.76 -4.45
CA MET A 1 -38.87 -17.42 -3.81
C MET A 1 -37.50 -17.31 -3.13
N HIS A 2 -36.54 -16.64 -3.75
CA HIS A 2 -35.28 -16.31 -3.08
C HIS A 2 -35.48 -15.04 -2.25
N PRO A 3 -35.08 -14.97 -0.97
CA PRO A 3 -35.17 -13.74 -0.22
C PRO A 3 -34.25 -12.72 -0.86
N LEU A 4 -34.75 -11.50 -1.06
CA LEU A 4 -33.96 -10.32 -1.39
C LEU A 4 -32.97 -10.07 -0.24
N ILE A 5 -31.78 -10.68 -0.31
CA ILE A 5 -30.68 -10.35 0.58
C ILE A 5 -30.31 -8.90 0.25
N SER A 6 -30.63 -8.01 1.19
CA SER A 6 -30.34 -6.58 1.07
C SER A 6 -28.87 -6.37 0.70
N VAL A 7 -28.61 -5.44 -0.24
CA VAL A 7 -27.25 -4.98 -0.60
C VAL A 7 -26.48 -4.35 0.59
N THR A 8 -27.13 -4.23 1.74
CA THR A 8 -26.57 -3.64 2.97
C THR A 8 -25.99 -4.64 3.96
N SER A 9 -25.95 -5.95 3.67
CA SER A 9 -25.33 -6.91 4.61
C SER A 9 -23.80 -6.71 4.63
N PRO A 10 -23.15 -6.70 5.81
CA PRO A 10 -21.70 -6.53 5.93
C PRO A 10 -20.89 -7.54 5.12
N GLU A 11 -21.36 -8.78 5.03
CA GLU A 11 -20.72 -9.87 4.30
C GLU A 11 -20.76 -9.61 2.78
N ARG A 12 -21.89 -9.09 2.28
CA ARG A 12 -22.03 -8.74 0.87
C ARG A 12 -21.22 -7.51 0.50
N GLN A 13 -21.11 -6.53 1.41
CA GLN A 13 -20.24 -5.37 1.22
C GLN A 13 -18.77 -5.80 1.14
N PHE A 14 -18.31 -6.61 2.10
CA PHE A 14 -16.94 -7.15 2.10
C PHE A 14 -16.62 -7.92 0.81
N TYR A 15 -17.53 -8.80 0.39
CA TYR A 15 -17.40 -9.53 -0.88
C TYR A 15 -17.26 -8.58 -2.09
N ILE A 16 -18.08 -7.53 -2.17
CA ILE A 16 -17.99 -6.56 -3.28
C ILE A 16 -16.63 -5.84 -3.27
N PHE A 17 -16.15 -5.44 -2.09
CA PHE A 17 -14.85 -4.77 -1.96
C PHE A 17 -13.70 -5.68 -2.43
N GLU A 18 -13.67 -6.94 -1.98
CA GLU A 18 -12.67 -7.93 -2.39
C GLU A 18 -12.69 -8.17 -3.90
N ARG A 19 -13.87 -8.38 -4.48
CA ARG A 19 -14.00 -8.62 -5.93
C ARG A 19 -13.54 -7.44 -6.77
N MET A 20 -13.86 -6.22 -6.36
CA MET A 20 -13.39 -5.01 -7.03
C MET A 20 -11.87 -4.84 -6.88
N ASN A 21 -11.31 -5.16 -5.71
CA ASN A 21 -9.87 -5.13 -5.46
C ASN A 21 -9.11 -6.14 -6.33
N GLU A 22 -9.58 -7.39 -6.38
CA GLU A 22 -9.03 -8.43 -7.26
C GLU A 22 -9.02 -8.01 -8.73
N GLN A 23 -10.12 -7.40 -9.19
CA GLN A 23 -10.22 -6.88 -10.55
C GLN A 23 -9.23 -5.73 -10.79
N ALA A 24 -9.07 -4.81 -9.84
CA ALA A 24 -8.09 -3.73 -9.96
C ALA A 24 -6.66 -4.27 -10.05
N ILE A 25 -6.33 -5.29 -9.25
CA ILE A 25 -5.02 -5.98 -9.32
C ILE A 25 -4.84 -6.67 -10.68
N HIS A 26 -5.87 -7.33 -11.20
CA HIS A 26 -5.82 -7.97 -12.51
C HIS A 26 -5.55 -6.97 -13.65
N LEU A 27 -6.26 -5.83 -13.65
CA LEU A 27 -6.06 -4.74 -14.61
C LEU A 27 -4.63 -4.18 -14.52
N THR A 28 -4.14 -3.95 -13.30
CA THR A 28 -2.77 -3.49 -13.03
C THR A 28 -1.73 -4.44 -13.62
N ARG A 29 -1.91 -5.76 -13.46
CA ARG A 29 -0.98 -6.78 -13.99
C ARG A 29 -0.97 -6.84 -15.52
N ARG A 30 -2.05 -6.44 -16.16
CA ARG A 30 -2.17 -6.34 -17.64
C ARG A 30 -1.65 -5.01 -18.20
N GLY A 31 -1.23 -4.08 -17.34
CA GLY A 31 -0.80 -2.74 -17.75
C GLY A 31 -1.97 -1.79 -18.04
N GLU A 32 -3.20 -2.19 -17.72
CA GLU A 32 -4.42 -1.39 -17.90
C GLU A 32 -4.59 -0.39 -16.73
N TYR A 33 -3.59 0.49 -16.55
CA TYR A 33 -3.46 1.32 -15.35
C TYR A 33 -4.60 2.33 -15.16
N LYS A 34 -5.14 2.89 -16.27
CA LYS A 34 -6.26 3.83 -16.21
C LYS A 34 -7.53 3.19 -15.67
N ASP A 35 -7.86 1.98 -16.13
CA ASP A 35 -9.04 1.25 -15.68
C ASP A 35 -8.87 0.77 -14.23
N ALA A 36 -7.65 0.33 -13.87
CA ALA A 36 -7.30 0.00 -12.50
C ALA A 36 -7.46 1.22 -11.56
N GLU A 37 -7.03 2.40 -11.98
CA GLU A 37 -7.17 3.63 -11.20
C GLU A 37 -8.64 4.02 -11.01
N ILE A 38 -9.44 4.02 -12.08
CA ILE A 38 -10.88 4.32 -11.99
C ILE A 38 -11.56 3.40 -10.99
N LEU A 39 -11.28 2.10 -11.06
CA LEU A 39 -11.86 1.11 -10.17
C LEU A 39 -11.39 1.31 -8.72
N THR A 40 -10.11 1.56 -8.51
CA THR A 40 -9.53 1.74 -7.17
C THR A 40 -10.00 3.05 -6.52
N ARG A 41 -10.12 4.15 -7.28
CA ARG A 41 -10.73 5.41 -6.78
C ARG A 41 -12.19 5.22 -6.40
N ARG A 42 -12.94 4.43 -7.18
CA ARG A 42 -14.34 4.09 -6.84
C ARG A 42 -14.39 3.25 -5.55
N LEU A 43 -13.49 2.28 -5.42
CA LEU A 43 -13.38 1.44 -4.24
C LEU A 43 -13.12 2.28 -2.99
N LEU A 44 -12.11 3.17 -3.05
CA LEU A 44 -11.75 4.07 -1.97
C LEU A 44 -12.92 4.94 -1.51
N ARG A 45 -13.62 5.59 -2.45
CA ARG A 45 -14.80 6.43 -2.10
C ARG A 45 -15.92 5.62 -1.45
N LEU A 46 -16.15 4.39 -1.92
CA LEU A 46 -17.18 3.54 -1.35
C LEU A 46 -16.79 3.04 0.04
N SER A 47 -15.54 2.63 0.24
CA SER A 47 -15.06 2.12 1.53
C SER A 47 -14.99 3.24 2.57
N GLU A 48 -14.54 4.44 2.20
CA GLU A 48 -14.57 5.61 3.09
C GLU A 48 -16.00 5.93 3.55
N ARG A 49 -16.97 5.90 2.63
CA ARG A 49 -18.38 6.20 2.95
C ARG A 49 -19.03 5.14 3.82
N LEU A 50 -18.78 3.85 3.55
CA LEU A 50 -19.50 2.74 4.18
C LEU A 50 -18.82 2.21 5.43
N LEU A 51 -17.48 2.24 5.46
CA LEU A 51 -16.67 1.61 6.50
C LEU A 51 -15.85 2.63 7.30
N GLY A 52 -15.68 3.85 6.77
CA GLY A 52 -14.84 4.89 7.36
C GLY A 52 -13.40 4.86 6.85
N ARG A 53 -12.68 5.95 7.14
CA ARG A 53 -11.32 6.19 6.64
C ARG A 53 -10.27 5.27 7.26
N THR A 54 -10.49 4.84 8.50
CA THR A 54 -9.57 4.00 9.28
C THR A 54 -9.80 2.50 9.09
N HIS A 55 -10.81 2.10 8.31
CA HIS A 55 -11.09 0.70 8.07
C HIS A 55 -10.03 0.07 7.17
N ARG A 56 -9.63 -1.18 7.47
CA ARG A 56 -8.61 -1.94 6.74
C ARG A 56 -8.78 -1.97 5.21
N VAL A 57 -10.01 -2.18 4.75
CA VAL A 57 -10.36 -2.13 3.31
C VAL A 57 -10.09 -0.75 2.69
N THR A 58 -10.35 0.32 3.45
CA THR A 58 -10.07 1.69 3.01
C THR A 58 -8.57 1.94 2.93
N LEU A 59 -7.80 1.53 3.95
CA LEU A 59 -6.33 1.63 3.94
C LEU A 59 -5.71 0.85 2.78
N THR A 60 -6.19 -0.36 2.53
CA THR A 60 -5.77 -1.18 1.38
C THR A 60 -6.06 -0.47 0.05
N SER A 61 -7.23 0.16 -0.08
CA SER A 61 -7.62 0.92 -1.27
C SER A 61 -6.75 2.16 -1.47
N MET A 62 -6.39 2.87 -0.39
CA MET A 62 -5.45 3.99 -0.43
C MET A 62 -4.07 3.54 -0.92
N ASN A 63 -3.52 2.48 -0.32
CA ASN A 63 -2.23 1.92 -0.70
C ASN A 63 -2.19 1.49 -2.19
N ASN A 64 -3.24 0.83 -2.67
CA ASN A 64 -3.31 0.37 -4.07
C ASN A 64 -3.42 1.53 -5.05
N LEU A 65 -4.22 2.55 -4.73
CA LEU A 65 -4.32 3.75 -5.55
C LEU A 65 -2.97 4.49 -5.60
N ALA A 66 -2.29 4.60 -4.47
CA ALA A 66 -1.01 5.27 -4.37
C ALA A 66 0.07 4.57 -5.22
N THR A 67 0.11 3.24 -5.18
CA THR A 67 0.98 2.43 -6.05
C THR A 67 0.64 2.62 -7.53
N LEU A 68 -0.64 2.65 -7.90
CA LEU A 68 -1.08 2.87 -9.28
C LEU A 68 -0.68 4.24 -9.81
N LEU A 69 -0.83 5.29 -9.00
CA LEU A 69 -0.43 6.65 -9.35
C LEU A 69 1.08 6.73 -9.60
N SER A 70 1.88 6.12 -8.71
CA SER A 70 3.33 6.06 -8.89
C SER A 70 3.73 5.35 -10.19
N ARG A 71 3.07 4.22 -10.53
CA ARG A 71 3.34 3.50 -11.80
C ARG A 71 3.00 4.31 -13.05
N GLN A 72 2.13 5.30 -12.92
CA GLN A 72 1.78 6.24 -13.99
C GLN A 72 2.67 7.50 -13.98
N GLY A 73 3.69 7.56 -13.13
CA GLY A 73 4.58 8.72 -12.99
C GLY A 73 3.99 9.87 -12.17
N MET A 74 2.82 9.67 -11.55
CA MET A 74 2.19 10.65 -10.66
C MET A 74 2.74 10.51 -9.24
N TYR A 75 4.05 10.72 -9.09
CA TYR A 75 4.78 10.42 -7.87
C TYR A 75 4.33 11.27 -6.67
N GLU A 76 4.01 12.55 -6.86
CA GLU A 76 3.59 13.45 -5.79
C GLU A 76 2.24 13.05 -5.20
N GLU A 77 1.25 12.71 -6.05
CA GLU A 77 -0.07 12.24 -5.58
C GLU A 77 0.06 10.87 -4.91
N GLY A 78 0.84 9.95 -5.50
CA GLY A 78 1.11 8.64 -4.91
C GLY A 78 1.81 8.73 -3.55
N GLU A 79 2.84 9.56 -3.43
CA GLU A 79 3.55 9.79 -2.17
C GLU A 79 2.63 10.36 -1.09
N ALA A 80 1.86 11.41 -1.42
CA ALA A 80 0.93 12.03 -0.47
C ALA A 80 -0.09 11.01 0.05
N LEU A 81 -0.60 10.14 -0.82
CA LEU A 81 -1.56 9.12 -0.44
C LEU A 81 -0.93 8.01 0.43
N HIS A 82 0.28 7.54 0.11
CA HIS A 82 1.01 6.61 0.97
C HIS A 82 1.36 7.21 2.33
N ARG A 83 1.75 8.48 2.41
CA ARG A 83 1.99 9.15 3.70
C ARG A 83 0.73 9.22 4.54
N SER A 84 -0.41 9.59 3.93
CA SER A 84 -1.69 9.62 4.65
C SER A 84 -2.11 8.24 5.11
N GLU A 85 -1.92 7.21 4.28
CA GLU A 85 -2.26 5.82 4.64
C GLU A 85 -1.34 5.28 5.74
N LEU A 86 -0.02 5.49 5.64
CA LEU A 86 0.94 5.08 6.64
C LEU A 86 0.66 5.72 8.01
N GLN A 87 0.31 7.00 8.04
CA GLN A 87 -0.08 7.67 9.29
C GLN A 87 -1.28 6.98 9.94
N LEU A 88 -2.34 6.70 9.17
CA LEU A 88 -3.52 6.01 9.69
C LEU A 88 -3.20 4.58 10.12
N SER A 89 -2.38 3.85 9.36
CA SER A 89 -1.93 2.51 9.72
C SER A 89 -1.12 2.50 11.01
N LEU A 90 -0.27 3.50 11.25
CA LEU A 90 0.44 3.66 12.52
C LEU A 90 -0.52 3.95 13.70
N GLU A 91 -1.50 4.82 13.50
CA GLU A 91 -2.48 5.17 14.54
C GLU A 91 -3.39 4.00 14.91
N ILE A 92 -3.78 3.17 13.94
CA ILE A 92 -4.81 2.13 14.11
C ILE A 92 -4.23 0.75 14.37
N LEU A 93 -3.21 0.36 13.60
CA LEU A 93 -2.62 -0.98 13.62
C LEU A 93 -1.32 -1.02 14.42
N GLY A 94 -0.68 0.14 14.61
CA GLY A 94 0.62 0.26 15.27
C GLY A 94 1.78 -0.18 14.37
N GLU A 95 3.00 -0.02 14.89
CA GLU A 95 4.23 -0.27 14.13
C GLU A 95 4.56 -1.76 13.96
N GLY A 96 3.94 -2.64 14.75
CA GLY A 96 4.19 -4.09 14.70
C GLY A 96 3.32 -4.85 13.69
N HIS A 97 2.43 -4.16 12.97
CA HIS A 97 1.48 -4.80 12.07
C HIS A 97 2.04 -4.92 10.65
N PHE A 98 1.78 -6.05 10.00
CA PHE A 98 2.26 -6.37 8.65
C PHE A 98 1.82 -5.32 7.60
N GLU A 99 0.61 -4.78 7.73
CA GLU A 99 0.13 -3.75 6.81
C GLU A 99 0.91 -2.45 6.97
N THR A 100 1.19 -2.01 8.20
CA THR A 100 2.06 -0.85 8.47
C THR A 100 3.45 -1.05 7.87
N TRP A 101 4.02 -2.26 7.97
CA TRP A 101 5.30 -2.58 7.34
C TRP A 101 5.24 -2.48 5.81
N THR A 102 4.15 -2.95 5.21
CA THR A 102 3.91 -2.84 3.77
C THR A 102 3.86 -1.38 3.33
N SER A 103 3.16 -0.53 4.09
CA SER A 103 3.08 0.91 3.86
C SER A 103 4.45 1.61 3.94
N PHE A 104 5.28 1.27 4.94
CA PHE A 104 6.66 1.75 5.03
C PHE A 104 7.47 1.40 3.78
N THR A 105 7.40 0.13 3.36
CA THR A 105 8.13 -0.36 2.19
C THR A 105 7.68 0.33 0.91
N ASN A 106 6.37 0.48 0.69
CA ASN A 106 5.85 1.11 -0.53
C ASN A 106 6.21 2.59 -0.62
N LEU A 107 6.09 3.34 0.49
CA LEU A 107 6.52 4.73 0.53
C LEU A 107 8.01 4.87 0.24
N ALA A 108 8.86 3.98 0.78
CA ALA A 108 10.28 4.01 0.50
C ALA A 108 10.63 3.76 -0.97
N ILE A 109 9.92 2.85 -1.64
CA ILE A 109 10.10 2.60 -3.09
C ILE A 109 9.79 3.86 -3.88
N ILE A 110 8.68 4.55 -3.58
CA ILE A 110 8.30 5.78 -4.29
C ILE A 110 9.29 6.91 -4.04
N LEU A 111 9.83 7.02 -2.82
CA LEU A 111 10.87 7.99 -2.50
C LEU A 111 12.18 7.66 -3.25
N MET A 112 12.54 6.38 -3.38
CA MET A 112 13.69 5.95 -4.17
C MET A 112 13.51 6.29 -5.66
N ASP A 113 12.33 6.06 -6.22
CA ASP A 113 12.01 6.40 -7.62
C ASP A 113 12.07 7.91 -7.89
N GLN A 114 11.87 8.73 -6.86
CA GLN A 114 12.05 10.19 -6.88
C GLN A 114 13.46 10.66 -6.50
N ALA A 115 14.44 9.77 -6.37
CA ALA A 115 15.80 10.05 -5.90
C ALA A 115 15.89 10.67 -4.48
N LYS A 116 14.84 10.54 -3.67
CA LYS A 116 14.79 10.95 -2.24
C LYS A 116 15.41 9.87 -1.34
N TYR A 117 16.66 9.48 -1.65
CA TYR A 117 17.30 8.30 -1.07
C TYR A 117 17.46 8.35 0.45
N GLN A 118 17.75 9.51 1.04
CA GLN A 118 17.92 9.61 2.50
C GLN A 118 16.64 9.26 3.25
N GLU A 119 15.50 9.77 2.79
CA GLU A 119 14.22 9.51 3.42
C GLU A 119 13.77 8.06 3.21
N ALA A 120 13.98 7.51 2.01
CA ALA A 120 13.75 6.10 1.72
C ALA A 120 14.54 5.18 2.66
N LYS A 121 15.84 5.45 2.89
CA LYS A 121 16.68 4.67 3.82
C LYS A 121 16.14 4.69 5.25
N VAL A 122 15.65 5.83 5.73
CA VAL A 122 15.09 5.94 7.08
C VAL A 122 13.88 5.02 7.23
N LEU A 123 12.97 5.01 6.26
CA LEU A 123 11.78 4.15 6.28
C LEU A 123 12.14 2.66 6.21
N VAL A 124 13.04 2.27 5.29
CA VAL A 124 13.44 0.86 5.14
C VAL A 124 14.22 0.35 6.34
N THR A 125 15.11 1.17 6.91
CA THR A 125 15.83 0.80 8.14
C THR A 125 14.87 0.60 9.31
N ARG A 126 13.84 1.44 9.42
CA ARG A 126 12.81 1.29 10.47
C ARG A 126 12.04 -0.02 10.32
N VAL A 127 11.51 -0.33 9.13
CA VAL A 127 10.75 -1.56 8.91
C VAL A 127 11.63 -2.81 9.01
N LEU A 128 12.88 -2.75 8.56
CA LEU A 128 13.85 -3.84 8.70
C LEU A 128 14.05 -4.19 10.17
N ARG A 129 14.32 -3.19 11.03
CA ARG A 129 14.47 -3.41 12.48
C ARG A 129 13.23 -4.04 13.11
N LEU A 130 12.04 -3.56 12.74
CA LEU A 130 10.76 -4.08 13.25
C LEU A 130 10.56 -5.55 12.84
N LYS A 131 10.79 -5.87 11.56
CA LYS A 131 10.67 -7.24 11.03
C LYS A 131 11.73 -8.18 11.60
N SER A 132 13.00 -7.77 11.68
CA SER A 132 14.07 -8.57 12.30
C SER A 132 13.72 -8.94 13.75
N THR A 133 13.12 -8.01 14.50
CA THR A 133 12.69 -8.28 15.88
C THR A 133 11.51 -9.24 15.95
N ALA A 134 10.53 -9.11 15.05
CA ALA A 134 9.28 -9.86 15.11
C ALA A 134 9.32 -11.23 14.42
N LEU A 135 10.08 -11.35 13.33
CA LEU A 135 10.10 -12.51 12.44
C LEU A 135 11.48 -13.19 12.37
N GLY A 136 12.54 -12.50 12.78
CA GLY A 136 13.92 -12.94 12.61
C GLY A 136 14.57 -12.42 11.31
N GLU A 137 15.89 -12.49 11.25
CA GLU A 137 16.70 -12.01 10.13
C GLU A 137 16.58 -12.90 8.88
N ASP A 138 16.38 -14.21 9.08
CA ASP A 138 16.25 -15.20 8.01
C ASP A 138 14.84 -15.23 7.38
N ASP A 139 13.88 -14.46 7.91
CA ASP A 139 12.54 -14.39 7.34
C ASP A 139 12.60 -13.77 5.93
N PRO A 140 11.94 -14.38 4.92
CA PRO A 140 11.96 -13.87 3.55
C PRO A 140 11.55 -12.40 3.43
N SER A 141 10.60 -11.93 4.24
CA SER A 141 10.14 -10.54 4.18
C SER A 141 11.11 -9.55 4.84
N THR A 142 11.91 -10.01 5.82
CA THR A 142 13.03 -9.28 6.41
C THR A 142 14.16 -9.15 5.39
N ILE A 143 14.53 -10.26 4.74
CA ILE A 143 15.56 -10.29 3.68
C ILE A 143 15.21 -9.33 2.54
N LEU A 144 13.96 -9.33 2.06
CA LEU A 144 13.51 -8.39 1.03
C LEU A 144 13.65 -6.93 1.45
N SER A 145 13.47 -6.63 2.74
CA SER A 145 13.65 -5.28 3.27
C SER A 145 15.14 -4.89 3.31
N SER A 146 16.04 -5.83 3.63
CA SER A 146 17.50 -5.62 3.54
C SER A 146 17.95 -5.37 2.09
N GLN A 147 17.48 -6.19 1.15
CA GLN A 147 17.78 -6.01 -0.27
C GLN A 147 17.26 -4.67 -0.81
N LEU A 148 16.09 -4.22 -0.34
CA LEU A 148 15.60 -2.88 -0.69
C LEU A 148 16.53 -1.78 -0.16
N LEU A 149 17.05 -1.91 1.08
CA LEU A 149 18.01 -0.96 1.63
C LEU A 149 19.29 -0.90 0.79
N GLU A 150 19.84 -2.06 0.41
CA GLU A 150 21.01 -2.15 -0.46
C GLU A 150 20.76 -1.49 -1.82
N ARG A 151 19.60 -1.74 -2.43
CA ARG A 151 19.21 -1.10 -3.69
C ARG A 151 19.13 0.42 -3.57
N ILE A 152 18.59 0.94 -2.47
CA ILE A 152 18.53 2.40 -2.24
C ILE A 152 19.95 2.98 -2.12
N ILE A 153 20.84 2.32 -1.38
CA ILE A 153 22.24 2.75 -1.21
C ILE A 153 22.98 2.73 -2.55
N ALA A 154 22.82 1.67 -3.35
CA ALA A 154 23.43 1.56 -4.67
C ALA A 154 22.91 2.65 -5.62
N SER A 155 21.61 2.93 -5.59
CA SER A 155 21.00 3.99 -6.41
C SER A 155 21.49 5.38 -6.01
N GLU A 156 21.63 5.66 -4.71
CA GLU A 156 22.22 6.91 -4.23
C GLU A 156 23.66 7.09 -4.72
N ALA A 157 24.48 6.04 -4.66
CA ALA A 157 25.87 6.09 -5.09
C ALA A 157 26.02 6.34 -6.60
N GLN A 158 25.10 5.82 -7.43
CA GLN A 158 25.10 6.04 -8.88
C GLN A 158 24.59 7.42 -9.29
N SER A 159 23.85 8.10 -8.41
CA SER A 159 23.31 9.45 -8.66
C SER A 159 24.30 10.59 -8.39
N LYS A 160 25.49 10.28 -7.85
CA LYS A 160 26.56 11.22 -7.50
C LYS A 160 27.68 11.16 -8.53
#